data_AF-A0A6N8XM32-F1
#
_entry.id   AF-A0A6N8XM32-F1
#
_cell.length_a   1.000
_cell.length_b   1.000
_cell.length_c   1.000
_cell.angle_alpha   90.00
_cell.angle_beta   90.00
_cell.angle_gamma   90.00
#
_symmetry.space_group_name_H-M   'P 1'
#
loop_
_entity.id
_entity.type
_entity.pdbx_description
1 polymer ?
#
loop_
_entity_poly.entity_id
_entity_poly.type
_entity_poly.pdbx_seq_one_letter_code
_entity_poly.pdbx_strand_id
1 'polypeptide(L)'
;MSVDFVFLAMDAFAVFAMALIGIQYLWLLPRNANAQLLGVLCLAAVCHVVLGRYQYGYWIAEPFRITLSPVAESILNLGRNVAPGVFLFLSHSMLRDGKRLPRTLLALFVVQLLLEEPVHFVVGQGFPAERLLTEMVPTLLQSVFAGWAIFWIVAEWKSDLIEARRGVRFLFLLVVGVVMLLAGLL
;
A
#
# COMPACT_ATOMS: atom_id res chain seq x y z
N MET A 1 -25.20 -20.70 6.86
CA MET A 1 -24.23 -19.85 6.15
C MET A 1 -22.90 -20.06 6.82
N SER A 2 -21.89 -20.62 6.14
CA SER A 2 -20.58 -20.88 6.76
C SER A 2 -19.84 -19.57 6.99
N VAL A 3 -19.06 -19.49 8.07
CA VAL A 3 -18.26 -18.30 8.41
C VAL A 3 -17.29 -17.94 7.27
N ASP A 4 -16.69 -18.95 6.63
CA ASP A 4 -15.78 -18.78 5.49
C ASP A 4 -16.42 -18.11 4.27
N PHE A 5 -17.70 -18.37 4.05
CA PHE A 5 -18.47 -17.74 2.97
C PHE A 5 -18.67 -16.24 3.24
N VAL A 6 -18.91 -15.86 4.49
CA VAL A 6 -19.03 -14.45 4.88
C VAL A 6 -17.71 -13.73 4.66
N PHE A 7 -16.59 -14.30 5.07
CA PHE A 7 -15.26 -13.70 4.81
C PHE A 7 -14.96 -13.59 3.31
N LEU A 8 -15.29 -14.61 2.51
CA LEU A 8 -15.13 -14.51 1.06
C LEU A 8 -15.97 -13.38 0.46
N ALA A 9 -17.23 -13.24 0.89
CA ALA A 9 -18.10 -12.19 0.41
C ALA A 9 -17.58 -10.80 0.80
N MET A 10 -17.03 -10.65 2.02
CA MET A 10 -16.39 -9.41 2.47
C MET A 10 -15.15 -9.06 1.62
N ASP A 11 -14.26 -10.02 1.35
CA ASP A 11 -13.08 -9.81 0.51
C ASP A 11 -13.46 -9.44 -0.92
N ALA A 12 -14.43 -10.16 -1.51
CA ALA A 12 -14.93 -9.88 -2.85
C ALA A 12 -15.58 -8.49 -2.94
N PHE A 13 -16.36 -8.12 -1.93
CA PHE A 13 -16.95 -6.79 -1.84
C PHE A 13 -15.89 -5.70 -1.70
N ALA A 14 -14.88 -5.90 -0.84
CA ALA A 14 -13.77 -4.96 -0.66
C ALA A 14 -13.00 -4.76 -1.97
N VAL A 15 -12.63 -5.84 -2.67
CA VAL A 15 -11.96 -5.77 -3.97
C VAL A 15 -12.81 -5.03 -4.99
N PHE A 16 -14.10 -5.36 -5.09
CA PHE A 16 -15.02 -4.70 -6.01
C PHE A 16 -15.15 -3.20 -5.72
N ALA A 17 -15.36 -2.82 -4.45
CA ALA A 17 -15.49 -1.44 -4.05
C ALA A 17 -14.20 -0.64 -4.33
N MET A 18 -13.04 -1.18 -3.99
CA MET A 18 -11.74 -0.53 -4.24
C MET A 18 -11.46 -0.38 -5.73
N ALA A 19 -11.76 -1.40 -6.54
CA ALA A 19 -11.61 -1.32 -7.99
C ALA A 19 -12.53 -0.24 -8.59
N LEU A 20 -13.79 -0.19 -8.17
CA LEU A 20 -14.75 0.81 -8.62
C LEU A 20 -14.29 2.23 -8.27
N ILE A 21 -13.87 2.45 -7.02
CA ILE A 21 -13.37 3.75 -6.54
C ILE A 21 -12.12 4.16 -7.32
N GLY A 22 -11.15 3.26 -7.49
CA GLY A 22 -9.92 3.53 -8.23
C GLY A 22 -10.20 3.90 -9.69
N ILE A 23 -11.05 3.11 -10.38
CA ILE A 23 -11.46 3.38 -11.77
C ILE A 23 -12.19 4.73 -11.86
N GLN A 24 -13.10 5.02 -10.93
CA GLN A 24 -13.85 6.27 -10.91
C GLN A 24 -12.92 7.48 -10.79
N TYR A 25 -11.94 7.45 -9.87
CA TYR A 25 -10.96 8.53 -9.73
C TYR A 25 -10.12 8.72 -10.99
N LEU A 26 -9.63 7.63 -11.57
CA LEU A 26 -8.82 7.67 -12.79
C LEU A 26 -9.62 8.16 -14.00
N TRP A 27 -10.90 7.82 -14.09
CA TRP A 27 -11.75 8.24 -15.20
C TRP A 27 -12.20 9.70 -15.08
N LEU A 28 -12.60 10.15 -13.89
CA LEU A 28 -13.04 11.53 -13.68
C LEU A 28 -11.89 12.53 -13.74
N LEU A 29 -10.69 12.15 -13.28
CA LEU A 29 -9.55 13.06 -13.13
C LEU A 29 -8.23 12.43 -13.65
N PRO A 30 -8.16 12.04 -14.93
CA PRO A 30 -7.05 11.23 -15.47
C PRO A 30 -5.68 11.93 -15.45
N ARG A 31 -5.66 13.27 -15.41
CA ARG A 31 -4.44 14.09 -15.37
C ARG A 31 -4.10 14.61 -13.97
N ASN A 32 -4.92 14.35 -12.97
CA ASN A 32 -4.66 14.79 -11.61
C ASN A 32 -3.75 13.78 -10.90
N ALA A 33 -2.55 14.20 -10.50
CA ALA A 33 -1.58 13.35 -9.84
C ALA A 33 -2.13 12.70 -8.55
N ASN A 34 -2.92 13.42 -7.76
CA ASN A 34 -3.51 12.87 -6.53
C ASN A 34 -4.55 11.79 -6.83
N ALA A 35 -5.36 11.97 -7.88
CA ALA A 35 -6.31 10.94 -8.32
C ALA A 35 -5.60 9.69 -8.85
N GLN A 36 -4.48 9.88 -9.56
CA GLN A 36 -3.64 8.76 -10.00
C GLN A 36 -3.03 8.00 -8.83
N LEU A 37 -2.45 8.71 -7.85
CA LEU A 37 -1.89 8.09 -6.64
C LEU A 37 -2.96 7.34 -5.84
N LEU A 38 -4.17 7.91 -5.70
CA LEU A 38 -5.31 7.23 -5.10
C LEU A 38 -5.71 5.96 -5.87
N GLY A 39 -5.72 6.01 -7.21
CA GLY A 39 -5.98 4.85 -8.05
C GLY A 39 -4.95 3.74 -7.84
N VAL A 40 -3.67 4.09 -7.74
CA VAL A 40 -2.60 3.13 -7.44
C VAL A 40 -2.74 2.55 -6.03
N LEU A 41 -3.12 3.35 -5.02
CA LEU A 41 -3.42 2.83 -3.68
C LEU A 41 -4.60 1.86 -3.66
N CYS A 42 -5.65 2.13 -4.46
CA CYS A 42 -6.77 1.21 -4.60
C CYS A 42 -6.32 -0.12 -5.21
N LEU A 43 -5.48 -0.09 -6.24
CA LEU A 43 -4.89 -1.28 -6.82
C LEU A 43 -4.02 -2.04 -5.81
N ALA A 44 -3.16 -1.34 -5.07
CA ALA A 44 -2.31 -1.94 -4.06
C ALA A 44 -3.12 -2.61 -2.93
N ALA A 45 -4.25 -2.02 -2.56
CA ALA A 45 -5.17 -2.58 -1.58
C ALA A 45 -5.91 -3.83 -2.13
N VAL A 46 -6.28 -3.85 -3.42
CA VAL A 46 -6.76 -5.07 -4.09
C VAL A 46 -5.69 -6.17 -4.03
N CYS A 47 -4.44 -5.84 -4.35
CA CYS A 47 -3.33 -6.79 -4.26
C CYS A 47 -3.16 -7.33 -2.83
N HIS A 48 -3.26 -6.46 -1.82
CA HIS A 48 -3.19 -6.84 -0.41
C HIS A 48 -4.28 -7.84 -0.01
N VAL A 49 -5.54 -7.60 -0.38
CA VAL A 49 -6.66 -8.51 -0.03
C VAL A 49 -6.50 -9.87 -0.70
N VAL A 50 -6.19 -9.91 -2.00
CA VAL A 50 -6.03 -11.17 -2.74
C VAL A 50 -4.84 -11.97 -2.20
N LEU A 51 -3.70 -11.31 -1.97
CA LEU A 51 -2.50 -11.95 -1.45
C LEU A 51 -2.68 -12.41 0.00
N GLY A 52 -3.36 -11.63 0.83
CA GLY A 52 -3.69 -12.02 2.20
C GLY A 52 -4.52 -13.29 2.24
N ARG A 53 -5.55 -13.41 1.39
CA ARG A 53 -6.38 -14.63 1.33
C ARG A 53 -5.59 -15.85 0.87
N TYR A 54 -4.63 -15.68 -0.03
CA TYR A 54 -3.71 -16.73 -0.45
C TYR A 54 -2.76 -17.15 0.69
N GLN A 55 -2.09 -16.19 1.33
CA GLN A 55 -1.11 -16.44 2.41
C GLN A 55 -1.74 -17.08 3.65
N TYR A 56 -2.97 -16.69 4.01
CA TYR A 56 -3.72 -17.26 5.14
C TYR A 56 -4.61 -18.44 4.74
N GLY A 57 -4.40 -19.03 3.56
CA GLY A 57 -5.21 -20.14 3.04
C GLY A 57 -5.25 -21.37 3.95
N TYR A 58 -4.28 -21.53 4.84
CA TYR A 58 -4.24 -22.63 5.82
C TYR A 58 -5.39 -22.56 6.85
N TRP A 59 -5.93 -21.38 7.15
CA TRP A 59 -7.13 -21.20 8.00
C TRP A 59 -8.46 -21.32 7.23
N ILE A 60 -8.41 -21.34 5.90
CA ILE A 60 -9.60 -21.29 5.04
C ILE A 60 -9.96 -22.72 4.61
N ALA A 61 -11.25 -23.07 4.60
CA ALA A 61 -11.69 -24.34 4.05
C ALA A 61 -11.35 -24.47 2.55
N GLU A 62 -10.95 -25.68 2.13
CA GLU A 62 -10.51 -26.00 0.76
C GLU A 62 -11.37 -25.39 -0.38
N PRO A 63 -12.72 -25.44 -0.35
CA PRO A 63 -13.54 -24.88 -1.44
C PRO A 63 -13.47 -23.36 -1.58
N PHE A 64 -12.94 -22.64 -0.59
CA PHE A 64 -12.84 -21.16 -0.59
C PHE A 64 -11.40 -20.65 -0.67
N ARG A 65 -10.42 -21.56 -0.89
CA ARG A 65 -9.00 -21.21 -1.06
C ARG A 65 -8.75 -20.68 -2.46
N ILE A 66 -7.85 -19.70 -2.54
CA ILE A 66 -7.31 -19.20 -3.80
C ILE A 66 -5.92 -19.81 -3.97
N THR A 67 -5.62 -20.34 -5.15
CA THR A 67 -4.28 -20.79 -5.53
C THR A 67 -3.70 -19.81 -6.54
N LEU A 68 -2.50 -19.30 -6.26
CA LEU A 68 -1.77 -18.42 -7.16
C LEU A 68 -0.59 -19.16 -7.79
N SER A 69 -0.25 -18.80 -9.03
CA SER A 69 1.05 -19.18 -9.59
C SER A 69 2.15 -18.33 -8.95
N PRO A 70 3.41 -18.80 -8.89
CA PRO A 70 4.51 -18.02 -8.34
C PRO A 70 4.66 -16.63 -8.98
N VAL A 71 4.39 -16.53 -10.29
CA VAL A 71 4.43 -15.25 -11.01
C VAL A 71 3.31 -14.31 -10.57
N ALA A 72 2.09 -14.82 -10.39
CA ALA A 72 0.97 -14.02 -9.91
C ALA A 72 1.21 -13.55 -8.45
N GLU A 73 1.77 -14.42 -7.62
CA GLU A 73 2.17 -14.11 -6.25
C GLU A 73 3.18 -12.95 -6.21
N SER A 74 4.28 -13.03 -6.98
CA SER A 74 5.28 -11.96 -7.06
C SER A 74 4.70 -10.63 -7.54
N ILE A 75 3.84 -10.65 -8.56
CA ILE A 75 3.20 -9.42 -9.06
C ILE A 75 2.30 -8.77 -7.98
N LEU A 76 1.51 -9.59 -7.28
CA LEU A 76 0.63 -9.10 -6.23
C LEU A 76 1.41 -8.61 -5.02
N ASN A 77 2.52 -9.26 -4.67
CA ASN A 77 3.39 -8.82 -3.58
C ASN A 77 4.04 -7.46 -3.90
N LEU A 78 4.57 -7.30 -5.11
CA LEU A 78 5.08 -6.01 -5.59
C LEU A 78 3.99 -4.93 -5.55
N GLY A 79 2.80 -5.24 -6.06
CA GLY A 79 1.65 -4.32 -6.05
C GLY A 79 1.25 -3.90 -4.64
N ARG A 80 1.22 -4.82 -3.67
CA ARG A 80 0.95 -4.54 -2.26
C ARG A 80 1.98 -3.58 -1.67
N ASN A 81 3.26 -3.83 -1.93
CA ASN A 81 4.35 -3.11 -1.29
C ASN A 81 4.68 -1.74 -1.91
N VAL A 82 4.04 -1.42 -3.04
CA VAL A 82 4.00 -0.05 -3.57
C VAL A 82 3.22 0.90 -2.64
N ALA A 83 2.29 0.38 -1.83
CA ALA A 83 1.36 1.20 -1.06
C ALA A 83 2.02 2.22 -0.11
N PRO A 84 3.02 1.86 0.73
CA PRO A 84 3.59 2.81 1.69
C PRO A 84 4.28 4.01 1.02
N GLY A 85 5.03 3.76 -0.07
CA GLY A 85 5.67 4.84 -0.82
C GLY A 85 4.69 5.73 -1.58
N VAL A 86 3.65 5.14 -2.19
CA VAL A 86 2.58 5.92 -2.84
C VAL A 86 1.79 6.73 -1.83
N PHE A 87 1.52 6.17 -0.65
CA PHE A 87 0.84 6.88 0.43
C PHE A 87 1.65 8.07 0.96
N LEU A 88 2.98 7.90 1.09
CA LEU A 88 3.90 9.00 1.38
C LEU A 88 3.79 10.11 0.34
N PHE A 89 3.81 9.77 -0.95
CA PHE A 89 3.70 10.76 -2.04
C PHE A 89 2.34 11.44 -2.07
N LEU A 90 1.26 10.70 -1.82
CA LEU A 90 -0.08 11.26 -1.72
C LEU A 90 -0.16 12.25 -0.55
N SER A 91 0.32 11.84 0.63
CA SER A 91 0.34 12.69 1.83
C SER A 91 1.13 13.97 1.59
N HIS A 92 2.32 13.86 0.97
CA HIS A 92 3.12 15.02 0.58
C HIS A 92 2.37 15.95 -0.38
N SER A 93 1.87 15.39 -1.48
CA SER A 93 1.23 16.12 -2.57
C SER A 93 -0.03 16.85 -2.10
N MET A 94 -0.81 16.23 -1.22
CA MET A 94 -2.00 16.88 -0.72
C MET A 94 -1.66 17.98 0.32
N LEU A 95 -0.68 17.77 1.21
CA LEU A 95 -0.46 18.66 2.39
C LEU A 95 0.56 19.77 2.14
N ARG A 96 1.44 19.60 1.16
CA ARG A 96 2.60 20.47 0.93
C ARG A 96 2.60 21.05 -0.47
N ASP A 97 1.51 21.74 -0.82
CA ASP A 97 1.36 22.41 -2.10
C ASP A 97 2.60 23.27 -2.45
N GLY A 98 3.18 23.03 -3.63
CA GLY A 98 4.34 23.78 -4.14
C GLY A 98 5.71 23.39 -3.57
N LYS A 99 5.79 22.50 -2.57
CA LYS A 99 7.09 21.99 -2.09
C LYS A 99 7.57 20.84 -2.95
N ARG A 100 8.88 20.74 -3.17
CA ARG A 100 9.46 19.61 -3.90
C ARG A 100 9.53 18.38 -3.01
N LEU A 101 9.19 17.22 -3.56
CA LEU A 101 9.40 15.95 -2.90
C LEU A 101 10.92 15.75 -2.65
N PRO A 102 11.33 15.35 -1.43
CA PRO A 102 12.72 15.03 -1.16
C PRO A 102 13.21 13.90 -2.08
N ARG A 103 14.22 14.18 -2.90
CA ARG A 103 14.80 13.21 -3.85
C ARG A 103 15.32 11.95 -3.15
N THR A 104 15.75 12.08 -1.91
CA THR A 104 16.19 10.97 -1.05
C THR A 104 15.07 9.98 -0.79
N LEU A 105 13.85 10.43 -0.49
CA LEU A 105 12.70 9.55 -0.25
C LEU A 105 12.28 8.82 -1.53
N LEU A 106 12.33 9.50 -2.68
CA LEU A 106 12.09 8.87 -3.97
C LEU A 106 13.13 7.78 -4.27
N ALA A 107 14.41 8.07 -4.03
CA ALA A 107 15.48 7.09 -4.22
C ALA A 107 15.31 5.88 -3.29
N LEU A 108 14.98 6.12 -2.01
CA LEU A 108 14.72 5.05 -1.04
C LEU A 108 13.52 4.19 -1.45
N PHE A 109 12.47 4.80 -2.02
CA PHE A 109 11.32 4.06 -2.53
C PHE A 109 11.69 3.13 -3.69
N VAL A 110 12.49 3.63 -4.65
CA VAL A 110 12.98 2.80 -5.76
C VAL A 110 13.85 1.65 -5.23
N VAL A 111 14.73 1.93 -4.27
CA VAL A 111 15.56 0.89 -3.64
C VAL A 111 14.69 -0.16 -2.93
N GLN A 112 13.68 0.26 -2.18
CA GLN A 112 12.74 -0.66 -1.51
C GLN A 112 12.06 -1.59 -2.51
N LEU A 113 11.49 -1.07 -3.60
CA LEU A 113 10.84 -1.91 -4.61
C LEU A 113 11.79 -2.90 -5.29
N LEU A 114 13.05 -2.53 -5.48
CA LEU A 114 14.06 -3.41 -6.07
C LEU A 114 14.50 -4.51 -5.11
N LEU A 115 14.50 -4.22 -3.80
CA LEU A 115 14.91 -5.15 -2.76
C LEU A 115 13.85 -6.19 -2.41
N GLU A 116 12.60 -6.04 -2.85
CA GLU A 116 11.55 -7.03 -2.56
C GLU A 116 11.54 -8.16 -3.58
N GLU A 117 10.86 -7.99 -4.72
CA GLU A 117 10.71 -9.06 -5.71
C GLU A 117 11.89 -9.17 -6.68
N PRO A 118 12.42 -8.08 -7.26
CA PRO A 118 13.46 -8.17 -8.28
C PRO A 118 14.75 -8.82 -7.78
N VAL A 119 15.11 -8.59 -6.51
CA VAL A 119 16.35 -9.11 -5.95
C VAL A 119 16.36 -10.64 -5.86
N HIS A 120 15.21 -11.29 -5.69
CA HIS A 120 15.11 -12.76 -5.66
C HIS A 120 15.49 -13.41 -6.99
N PHE A 121 15.41 -12.67 -8.11
CA PHE A 121 15.88 -13.15 -9.42
C PHE A 121 17.40 -13.01 -9.59
N VAL A 122 18.06 -12.19 -8.77
CA VAL A 122 19.49 -11.88 -8.87
C VAL A 122 20.29 -12.64 -7.80
N VAL A 123 19.76 -12.69 -6.58
CA VAL A 123 20.36 -13.34 -5.43
C VAL A 123 19.79 -14.75 -5.35
N GLY A 124 20.60 -15.76 -5.68
CA GLY A 124 20.18 -17.16 -5.61
C GLY A 124 19.79 -17.57 -4.18
N GLN A 125 18.88 -18.54 -4.08
CA GLN A 125 18.39 -19.06 -2.79
C GLN A 125 19.55 -19.49 -1.88
N GLY A 126 19.52 -19.05 -0.61
CA GLY A 126 20.54 -19.40 0.39
C GLY A 126 21.65 -18.37 0.57
N PHE A 127 21.48 -17.15 0.04
CA PHE A 127 22.41 -16.05 0.32
C PHE A 127 22.35 -15.66 1.81
N PRO A 128 23.48 -15.49 2.50
CA PRO A 128 23.50 -15.28 3.97
C PRO A 128 22.70 -14.06 4.43
N ALA A 129 22.51 -13.07 3.57
CA ALA A 129 21.76 -11.86 3.85
C ALA A 129 20.46 -11.74 3.03
N GLU A 130 19.96 -12.84 2.45
CA GLU A 130 18.70 -12.87 1.67
C GLU A 130 17.57 -12.25 2.49
N ARG A 131 17.30 -12.81 3.67
CA ARG A 131 16.25 -12.33 4.58
C ARG A 131 16.43 -10.88 5.01
N LEU A 132 17.68 -10.45 5.22
CA LEU A 132 17.96 -9.07 5.60
C LEU A 132 17.58 -8.12 4.44
N LEU A 133 17.97 -8.48 3.21
CA LEU A 133 17.77 -7.66 2.03
C LEU A 133 16.32 -7.67 1.54
N THR A 134 15.62 -8.80 1.64
CA THR A 134 14.29 -8.98 1.02
C THR A 134 13.13 -8.77 1.98
N GLU A 135 13.34 -8.94 3.28
CA GLU A 135 12.30 -8.75 4.31
C GLU A 135 12.62 -7.53 5.18
N MET A 136 13.73 -7.58 5.93
CA MET A 136 13.98 -6.60 6.99
C MET A 136 14.19 -5.18 6.46
N VAL A 137 15.04 -4.99 5.45
CA VAL A 137 15.34 -3.66 4.90
C VAL A 137 14.10 -3.04 4.24
N PRO A 138 13.33 -3.74 3.38
CA PRO A 138 12.08 -3.23 2.85
C PRO A 138 11.08 -2.85 3.94
N THR A 139 10.85 -3.71 4.93
CA THR A 139 9.91 -3.44 6.04
C THR A 139 10.31 -2.19 6.85
N LEU A 140 11.60 -2.01 7.12
CA LEU A 140 12.11 -0.79 7.76
C LEU A 140 11.88 0.45 6.90
N LEU A 141 12.14 0.38 5.59
CA LEU A 141 11.89 1.49 4.67
C LEU A 141 10.40 1.83 4.58
N GLN A 142 9.52 0.83 4.49
CA GLN A 142 8.06 1.02 4.52
C GLN A 142 7.61 1.70 5.82
N SER A 143 8.17 1.30 6.97
CA SER A 143 7.92 1.94 8.26
C SER A 143 8.38 3.39 8.31
N VAL A 144 9.56 3.69 7.73
CA VAL A 144 10.05 5.07 7.58
C VAL A 144 9.10 5.90 6.71
N PHE A 145 8.61 5.35 5.59
CA PHE A 145 7.64 6.04 4.74
C PHE A 145 6.33 6.33 5.47
N ALA A 146 5.77 5.36 6.19
CA ALA A 146 4.57 5.55 6.99
C ALA A 146 4.79 6.60 8.10
N GLY A 147 5.91 6.53 8.81
CA GLY A 147 6.27 7.50 9.85
C GLY A 147 6.41 8.93 9.31
N TRP A 148 7.03 9.09 8.14
CA TRP A 148 7.18 10.40 7.50
C TRP A 148 5.84 10.95 6.97
N ALA A 149 4.98 10.08 6.44
CA ALA A 149 3.64 10.46 6.05
C ALA A 149 2.84 10.98 7.25
N ILE A 150 2.84 10.23 8.37
CA ILE A 150 2.20 10.65 9.63
C ILE A 150 2.78 11.98 10.13
N PHE A 151 4.11 12.13 10.11
CA PHE A 151 4.77 13.37 10.50
C PHE A 151 4.25 14.56 9.68
N TRP A 152 4.14 14.43 8.36
CA TRP A 152 3.59 15.51 7.53
C TRP A 152 2.10 15.76 7.79
N ILE A 153 1.31 14.70 7.97
CA ILE A 153 -0.12 14.80 8.32
C ILE A 153 -0.30 15.61 9.59
N VAL A 154 0.49 15.34 10.63
CA VAL A 154 0.41 16.05 11.92
C VAL A 154 1.03 17.45 11.84
N ALA A 155 2.16 17.63 11.16
CA ALA A 155 2.84 18.92 11.12
C ALA A 155 2.09 19.97 10.27
N GLU A 156 1.47 19.55 9.17
CA GLU A 156 0.87 20.45 8.18
C GLU A 156 -0.68 20.41 8.25
N TRP A 157 -1.30 19.82 9.27
CA TRP A 157 -2.77 19.67 9.32
C TRP A 157 -3.55 20.99 9.27
N LYS A 158 -2.93 22.09 9.74
CA LYS A 158 -3.53 23.43 9.77
C LYS A 158 -3.38 24.19 8.44
N SER A 159 -2.56 23.71 7.51
CA SER A 159 -2.32 24.42 6.24
C SER A 159 -3.50 24.30 5.27
N ASP A 160 -4.45 23.39 5.51
CA ASP A 160 -5.65 23.24 4.70
C ASP A 160 -6.63 24.39 4.98
N LEU A 161 -6.83 25.25 3.97
CA LEU A 161 -7.65 26.46 4.01
C LEU A 161 -9.15 26.15 4.05
N ILE A 162 -9.57 24.93 3.67
CA ILE A 162 -10.99 24.56 3.63
C ILE A 162 -11.36 23.81 4.92
N GLU A 163 -11.85 24.57 5.90
CA GLU A 163 -12.24 24.06 7.21
C GLU A 163 -13.21 22.87 7.17
N ALA A 164 -14.19 22.91 6.26
CA ALA A 164 -15.22 21.87 6.12
C ALA A 164 -14.66 20.49 5.74
N ARG A 165 -13.51 20.42 5.05
CA ARG A 165 -12.91 19.16 4.59
C ARG A 165 -11.64 18.77 5.32
N ARG A 166 -11.03 19.73 6.04
CA ARG A 166 -9.79 19.57 6.80
C ARG A 166 -9.87 18.41 7.80
N GLY A 167 -10.91 18.38 8.63
CA GLY A 167 -11.06 17.35 9.68
C GLY A 167 -11.18 15.94 9.12
N VAL A 168 -12.01 15.75 8.09
CA VAL A 168 -12.24 14.45 7.46
C VAL A 168 -10.98 13.95 6.76
N ARG A 169 -10.31 14.82 6.01
CA ARG A 169 -9.08 14.47 5.29
C ARG A 169 -7.94 14.14 6.26
N PHE A 170 -7.76 14.94 7.30
CA PHE A 170 -6.77 14.66 8.35
C PHE A 170 -7.03 13.31 9.00
N LEU A 171 -8.27 13.05 9.44
CA LEU A 171 -8.64 11.79 10.07
C LEU A 171 -8.40 10.61 9.13
N PHE A 172 -8.82 10.71 7.87
CA PHE A 172 -8.63 9.66 6.87
C PHE A 172 -7.14 9.34 6.67
N LEU A 173 -6.32 10.36 6.39
CA LEU A 173 -4.89 10.16 6.16
C LEU A 173 -4.20 9.62 7.43
N LEU A 174 -4.56 10.13 8.62
CA LEU A 174 -3.98 9.65 9.86
C LEU A 174 -4.32 8.17 10.12
N VAL A 175 -5.58 7.77 9.96
CA VAL A 175 -6.00 6.38 10.15
C VAL A 175 -5.28 5.46 9.18
N VAL A 176 -5.22 5.82 7.89
CA VAL A 176 -4.50 5.03 6.89
C VAL A 176 -3.02 4.93 7.23
N GLY A 177 -2.38 6.03 7.60
CA GLY A 177 -0.96 6.06 7.96
C GLY A 177 -0.67 5.19 9.19
N VAL A 178 -1.50 5.27 10.23
CA VAL A 178 -1.35 4.43 11.43
C VAL A 178 -1.56 2.95 11.11
N VAL A 179 -2.59 2.60 10.34
CA VAL A 179 -2.83 1.21 9.93
C VAL A 179 -1.66 0.67 9.11
N MET A 180 -1.12 1.46 8.18
CA MET A 180 0.07 1.07 7.41
C MET A 180 1.30 0.87 8.30
N LEU A 181 1.54 1.77 9.26
CA LEU A 181 2.64 1.64 10.20
C LEU A 181 2.50 0.36 11.04
N LEU A 182 1.31 0.08 11.56
CA LEU A 182 1.03 -1.13 12.33
C LEU A 182 1.19 -2.39 11.48
N ALA A 183 0.72 -2.36 10.23
CA ALA A 183 0.86 -3.48 9.31
C ALA A 183 2.32 -3.76 8.92
N GLY A 184 3.19 -2.74 8.91
CA GLY A 184 4.63 -2.92 8.70
C GLY A 184 5.39 -3.35 9.95
N LEU A 185 4.78 -3.29 11.14
CA LEU A 185 5.38 -3.74 12.41
C LEU A 185 4.99 -5.18 12.78
N LEU A 186 3.99 -5.75 12.10
CA LEU A 186 3.47 -7.11 12.27
C LEU A 186 4.07 -8.05 11.22
#